data_AF-A0AAU9D638-F1
#
_entry.id   AF-A0AAU9D638-F1
#
_cell.length_a   1.000
_cell.length_b   1.000
_cell.length_c   1.000
_cell.angle_alpha   90.00
_cell.angle_beta   90.00
_cell.angle_gamma   90.00
#
_symmetry.space_group_name_H-M   'P 1'
#
loop_
_entity.id
_entity.type
_entity.pdbx_description
1 polymer ?
#
loop_
_entity_poly.entity_id
_entity_poly.type
_entity_poly.pdbx_seq_one_letter_code
_entity_poly.pdbx_strand_id
1 'polypeptide(L)'
;MNDFAKSVFTSTCRLFTIYMLAGTLAAIAFIGLSYGLALTLTLFLASLAIAFLRAFFFTDHFIKVLSYPVRILGFGLAAFILLTACAWLGQWFPMDNPWAWSTFALIYLAILGACCVGYQIYFRRTSGSFDAALKDYHQRMGR
;
A
#
# COMPACT_ATOMS: atom_id res chain seq x y z
N MET A 1 -15.13 18.38 2.62
CA MET A 1 -15.17 18.02 1.19
C MET A 1 -16.58 17.52 0.87
N ASN A 2 -17.32 18.29 0.06
CA ASN A 2 -18.71 17.98 -0.30
C ASN A 2 -18.78 16.61 -0.96
N ASP A 3 -19.80 15.80 -0.64
CA ASP A 3 -19.90 14.42 -1.15
C ASP A 3 -20.01 14.36 -2.67
N PHE A 4 -20.49 15.44 -3.30
CA PHE A 4 -20.43 15.64 -4.74
C PHE A 4 -19.00 15.59 -5.30
N ALA A 5 -18.06 16.33 -4.67
CA ALA A 5 -16.66 16.34 -5.11
C ALA A 5 -16.04 14.94 -5.00
N LYS A 6 -16.29 14.23 -3.89
CA LYS A 6 -15.80 12.85 -3.71
C LYS A 6 -16.32 11.90 -4.79
N SER A 7 -17.61 12.01 -5.14
CA SER A 7 -18.24 11.19 -6.18
C SER A 7 -17.64 11.45 -7.56
N VAL A 8 -17.42 12.72 -7.92
CA VAL A 8 -16.80 13.10 -9.19
C VAL A 8 -15.37 12.56 -9.27
N PHE A 9 -14.52 12.80 -8.26
CA PHE A 9 -13.14 12.31 -8.24
C PHE A 9 -13.06 10.77 -8.34
N THR A 10 -13.91 10.06 -7.60
CA THR A 10 -13.95 8.59 -7.62
C THR A 10 -14.39 8.07 -8.98
N SER A 11 -15.36 8.73 -9.62
CA SER A 11 -15.85 8.35 -10.94
C SER A 11 -14.81 8.65 -12.04
N THR A 12 -14.12 9.78 -11.97
CA THR A 12 -13.00 10.09 -12.87
C THR A 12 -11.87 9.07 -12.76
N CYS A 13 -11.44 8.71 -11.55
CA CYS A 13 -10.41 7.68 -11.36
C CYS A 13 -10.82 6.33 -11.96
N ARG A 14 -12.07 5.90 -11.75
CA ARG A 14 -12.59 4.65 -12.31
C ARG A 14 -12.60 4.67 -13.84
N LEU A 15 -13.16 5.72 -14.44
CA LEU A 15 -13.21 5.84 -15.89
C LEU A 15 -11.82 5.92 -16.50
N PHE A 16 -10.94 6.75 -15.95
CA PHE A 16 -9.55 6.87 -16.41
C PHE A 16 -8.83 5.52 -16.41
N THR A 17 -8.98 4.75 -15.32
CA THR A 17 -8.39 3.41 -15.21
C THR A 17 -8.90 2.45 -16.29
N ILE A 18 -10.23 2.43 -16.52
CA ILE A 18 -10.84 1.57 -17.54
C ILE A 18 -10.36 1.94 -18.95
N TYR A 19 -10.40 3.24 -19.28
CA TYR A 19 -9.99 3.70 -20.61
C TYR A 19 -8.49 3.50 -20.86
N MET A 20 -7.64 3.72 -19.86
CA MET A 20 -6.20 3.47 -19.98
C MET A 20 -5.90 1.99 -20.13
N LEU A 21 -6.60 1.10 -19.41
CA LEU A 21 -6.42 -0.34 -19.56
C LEU A 21 -6.87 -0.81 -20.96
N ALA A 22 -8.05 -0.37 -21.41
CA ALA A 22 -8.55 -0.73 -22.73
C ALA A 22 -7.63 -0.20 -23.85
N GLY A 23 -7.16 1.04 -23.72
CA GLY A 23 -6.24 1.66 -24.67
C GLY A 23 -4.87 0.99 -24.71
N THR A 24 -4.31 0.60 -23.57
CA THR A 24 -3.03 -0.12 -23.51
C THR A 24 -3.15 -1.52 -24.12
N LEU A 25 -4.23 -2.26 -23.85
CA LEU A 25 -4.48 -3.57 -24.47
C LEU A 25 -4.67 -3.47 -25.98
N ALA A 26 -5.42 -2.46 -26.45
CA ALA A 26 -5.56 -2.20 -27.87
C ALA A 26 -4.21 -1.85 -28.51
N ALA A 27 -3.41 -0.98 -27.89
CA ALA A 27 -2.07 -0.63 -28.39
C ALA A 27 -1.14 -1.84 -28.49
N ILE A 28 -1.19 -2.76 -27.51
CA ILE A 28 -0.44 -4.02 -27.56
C ILE A 28 -0.90 -4.88 -28.75
N ALA A 29 -2.20 -4.94 -29.03
CA ALA A 29 -2.73 -5.73 -30.14
C ALA A 29 -2.34 -5.19 -31.53
N PHE A 30 -2.18 -3.87 -31.67
CA PHE A 30 -1.85 -3.24 -32.96
C PHE A 30 -0.34 -3.04 -33.18
N ILE A 31 0.42 -2.71 -32.14
CA ILE A 31 1.82 -2.24 -32.24
C ILE A 31 2.80 -3.21 -31.56
N GLY A 32 2.30 -4.12 -30.72
CA GLY A 32 3.11 -5.02 -29.91
C GLY A 32 3.54 -4.40 -28.58
N LEU A 33 4.31 -5.16 -27.80
CA LEU A 33 4.68 -4.77 -26.44
C LEU A 33 5.89 -3.83 -26.46
N SER A 34 5.65 -2.54 -26.18
CA SER A 34 6.70 -1.54 -25.99
C SER A 34 7.05 -1.38 -24.51
N TYR A 35 8.22 -0.78 -24.22
CA TYR A 35 8.67 -0.51 -22.85
C TYR A 35 7.64 0.32 -22.05
N GLY A 36 7.10 1.38 -22.65
CA GLY A 36 6.08 2.22 -22.01
C GLY A 36 4.81 1.45 -21.69
N LEU A 37 4.36 0.57 -22.59
CA LEU A 37 3.19 -0.27 -22.37
C LEU A 37 3.43 -1.29 -21.25
N ALA A 38 4.58 -1.97 -21.25
CA ALA A 38 4.96 -2.91 -20.20
C ALA A 38 5.03 -2.21 -18.82
N LEU A 39 5.59 -1.00 -18.75
CA LEU A 39 5.65 -0.21 -17.53
C LEU A 39 4.25 0.17 -17.02
N THR A 40 3.35 0.61 -17.90
CA THR A 40 1.97 0.93 -17.50
C THR A 40 1.20 -0.31 -17.00
N LEU A 41 1.39 -1.47 -17.64
CA LEU A 41 0.69 -2.71 -17.27
C LEU A 41 1.21 -3.26 -15.93
N THR A 42 2.52 -3.19 -15.71
CA THR A 42 3.14 -3.63 -14.45
C THR A 42 2.86 -2.68 -13.29
N LEU A 43 2.72 -1.37 -13.52
CA LEU A 43 2.21 -0.41 -12.53
C LEU A 43 0.75 -0.70 -12.16
N PHE A 44 -0.08 -1.02 -13.16
CA PHE A 44 -1.47 -1.41 -12.92
C PHE A 44 -1.54 -2.70 -12.09
N LEU A 45 -0.75 -3.72 -12.47
CA LEU A 45 -0.61 -4.96 -11.68
C LEU A 45 -0.13 -4.70 -10.26
N ALA A 46 0.88 -3.84 -10.07
CA ALA A 46 1.38 -3.46 -8.75
C ALA A 46 0.26 -2.82 -7.91
N SER A 47 -0.52 -1.90 -8.49
CA SER A 47 -1.63 -1.26 -7.78
C SER A 47 -2.73 -2.25 -7.36
N LEU A 48 -3.11 -3.18 -8.26
CA LEU A 48 -4.08 -4.23 -7.97
C LEU A 48 -3.57 -5.14 -6.86
N ALA A 49 -2.34 -5.60 -6.97
CA ALA A 49 -1.78 -6.56 -6.03
C ALA A 49 -1.56 -5.92 -4.65
N ILE A 50 -1.20 -4.64 -4.57
CA ILE A 50 -1.18 -3.88 -3.30
C ILE A 50 -2.60 -3.74 -2.72
N ALA A 51 -3.62 -3.49 -3.55
CA ALA A 51 -5.01 -3.44 -3.10
C ALA A 51 -5.50 -4.79 -2.55
N PHE A 52 -5.16 -5.89 -3.21
CA PHE A 52 -5.42 -7.24 -2.72
C PHE A 52 -4.69 -7.52 -1.41
N LEU A 53 -3.41 -7.14 -1.32
CA LEU A 53 -2.62 -7.31 -0.11
C LEU A 53 -3.20 -6.50 1.06
N ARG A 54 -3.70 -5.29 0.79
CA ARG A 54 -4.39 -4.47 1.79
C ARG A 54 -5.69 -5.15 2.25
N ALA A 55 -6.50 -5.68 1.33
CA ALA A 55 -7.69 -6.43 1.70
C ALA A 55 -7.32 -7.66 2.55
N PHE A 56 -6.29 -8.41 2.16
CA PHE A 56 -5.87 -9.60 2.89
C PHE A 56 -5.37 -9.31 4.31
N PHE A 57 -4.54 -8.28 4.50
CA PHE A 57 -3.97 -7.94 5.81
C PHE A 57 -4.93 -7.18 6.74
N PHE A 58 -5.85 -6.38 6.19
CA PHE A 58 -6.72 -5.49 6.97
C PHE A 58 -8.18 -5.94 7.06
N THR A 59 -8.59 -6.98 6.33
CA THR A 59 -9.91 -7.59 6.53
C THR A 59 -9.87 -8.56 7.72
N ASP A 60 -10.83 -8.43 8.64
CA ASP A 60 -10.99 -9.26 9.86
C ASP A 60 -11.30 -10.75 9.60
N HIS A 61 -11.33 -11.17 8.34
CA HIS A 61 -11.69 -12.52 7.94
C HIS A 61 -10.55 -13.53 8.13
N PHE A 62 -9.29 -13.12 7.94
CA PHE A 62 -8.14 -14.04 7.92
C PHE A 62 -7.24 -13.98 9.16
N ILE A 63 -7.11 -12.82 9.81
CA ILE A 63 -6.22 -12.66 10.97
C ILE A 63 -7.07 -12.10 12.12
N LYS A 64 -7.48 -12.93 13.06
CA LYS A 64 -8.26 -12.50 14.25
C LYS A 64 -7.39 -12.11 15.44
N VAL A 65 -6.14 -12.58 15.52
CA VAL A 65 -5.31 -12.54 16.74
C VAL A 65 -3.86 -12.12 16.43
N LEU A 66 -3.66 -11.01 15.73
CA LEU A 66 -2.32 -10.47 15.51
C LEU A 66 -2.31 -8.97 15.81
N SER A 67 -1.36 -8.53 16.62
CA SER A 67 -1.21 -7.14 17.02
C SER A 67 -1.11 -6.25 15.78
N TYR A 68 -1.83 -5.14 15.80
CA TYR A 68 -1.87 -4.14 14.73
C TYR A 68 -0.49 -3.77 14.15
N PRO A 69 0.59 -3.60 14.95
CA PRO A 69 1.93 -3.34 14.41
C PRO A 69 2.50 -4.48 13.56
N VAL A 70 2.24 -5.75 13.90
CA VAL A 70 2.75 -6.89 13.13
C VAL A 70 2.06 -6.99 11.77
N ARG A 71 0.76 -6.66 11.68
CA ARG A 71 0.04 -6.62 10.40
C ARG A 71 0.62 -5.56 9.46
N ILE A 72 0.98 -4.39 9.99
CA ILE A 72 1.58 -3.30 9.20
C ILE A 72 2.98 -3.69 8.70
N LEU A 73 3.80 -4.30 9.56
CA LEU A 73 5.12 -4.78 9.16
C LEU A 73 5.04 -5.89 8.12
N GLY A 74 4.13 -6.87 8.30
CA GLY A 74 3.90 -7.93 7.33
C GLY A 74 3.38 -7.41 5.99
N PHE A 75 2.46 -6.44 6.01
CA PHE A 75 1.99 -5.74 4.81
C PHE A 75 3.14 -5.02 4.11
N GLY A 76 4.00 -4.32 4.85
CA GLY A 76 5.19 -3.65 4.30
C GLY A 76 6.13 -4.65 3.62
N LEU A 77 6.49 -5.73 4.32
CA LEU A 77 7.41 -6.71 3.75
C LEU A 77 6.84 -7.38 2.48
N ALA A 78 5.57 -7.76 2.51
CA ALA A 78 4.91 -8.37 1.36
C ALA A 78 4.71 -7.37 0.20
N ALA A 79 4.40 -6.10 0.50
CA ALA A 79 4.30 -5.06 -0.51
C ALA A 79 5.65 -4.76 -1.16
N PHE A 80 6.76 -4.83 -0.41
CA PHE A 80 8.10 -4.69 -0.96
C PHE A 80 8.41 -5.80 -1.97
N ILE A 81 8.23 -7.07 -1.58
CA ILE A 81 8.48 -8.23 -2.46
C ILE A 81 7.65 -8.10 -3.74
N LEU A 82 6.37 -7.79 -3.59
CA LEU A 82 5.46 -7.63 -4.71
C LEU A 82 5.89 -6.49 -5.65
N LEU A 83 6.25 -5.32 -5.10
CA LEU A 83 6.72 -4.19 -5.88
C LEU A 83 8.03 -4.48 -6.61
N THR A 84 8.97 -5.16 -5.95
CA THR A 84 10.23 -5.58 -6.60
C THR A 84 9.99 -6.56 -7.74
N ALA A 85 9.04 -7.49 -7.59
CA ALA A 85 8.64 -8.40 -8.66
C ALA A 85 7.99 -7.66 -9.84
N CYS A 86 7.11 -6.69 -9.57
CA CYS A 86 6.52 -5.85 -10.61
C CYS A 86 7.56 -4.96 -11.31
N ALA A 87 8.52 -4.40 -10.58
CA ALA A 87 9.62 -3.61 -11.12
C ALA A 87 10.54 -4.46 -12.02
N TRP A 88 10.78 -5.71 -11.63
CA TRP A 88 11.53 -6.68 -12.43
C TRP A 88 10.78 -7.03 -13.73
N LEU A 89 9.50 -7.36 -13.64
CA LEU A 89 8.67 -7.70 -14.81
C LEU A 89 8.50 -6.51 -15.78
N GLY A 90 8.37 -5.30 -15.23
CA GLY A 90 8.21 -4.08 -16.02
C GLY A 90 9.53 -3.46 -16.48
N GLN A 91 10.67 -4.04 -16.10
CA GLN A 91 12.00 -3.50 -16.37
C GLN A 91 12.15 -2.02 -15.95
N TRP A 92 11.52 -1.61 -14.84
CA TRP A 92 11.42 -0.19 -14.43
C TRP A 92 12.77 0.48 -14.26
N PHE A 93 13.77 -0.30 -13.86
CA PHE A 93 15.15 0.14 -13.67
C PHE A 93 16.09 -0.75 -14.48
N PRO A 94 17.19 -0.19 -15.01
CA PRO A 94 18.23 -0.97 -15.66
C PRO A 94 18.83 -1.99 -14.67
N MET A 95 18.86 -3.26 -15.07
CA MET A 95 19.41 -4.35 -14.24
C MET A 95 20.90 -4.17 -13.95
N ASP A 96 21.62 -3.56 -14.89
CA ASP A 96 23.06 -3.34 -14.80
C ASP A 96 23.44 -2.25 -13.79
N ASN A 97 22.46 -1.50 -13.28
CA ASN A 97 22.70 -0.42 -12.32
C ASN A 97 22.18 -0.76 -10.92
N PRO A 98 23.02 -1.37 -10.06
CA PRO A 98 22.62 -1.72 -8.70
C PRO A 98 22.26 -0.49 -7.83
N TRP A 99 22.76 0.71 -8.18
CA TRP A 99 22.42 1.95 -7.48
C TRP A 99 20.96 2.37 -7.62
N ALA A 100 20.32 2.04 -8.75
CA ALA A 100 18.90 2.34 -8.95
C ALA A 100 18.03 1.49 -8.02
N TRP A 101 18.35 0.20 -7.91
CA TRP A 101 17.66 -0.75 -7.03
C TRP A 101 17.88 -0.45 -5.55
N SER A 102 19.11 -0.10 -5.16
CA SER A 102 19.40 0.29 -3.78
C SER A 102 18.65 1.56 -3.37
N THR A 103 18.61 2.57 -4.24
CA THR A 103 17.86 3.81 -4.01
C THR A 103 16.36 3.55 -3.89
N PHE A 104 15.81 2.68 -4.75
CA PHE A 104 14.41 2.26 -4.67
C PHE A 104 14.09 1.61 -3.31
N ALA A 105 14.94 0.66 -2.87
CA ALA A 105 14.78 0.00 -1.58
C ALA A 105 14.89 0.99 -0.41
N LEU A 106 15.83 1.92 -0.47
CA LEU A 106 16.01 2.95 0.56
C LEU A 106 14.78 3.87 0.68
N ILE A 107 14.25 4.35 -0.45
CA ILE A 107 13.04 5.19 -0.46
C ILE A 107 11.85 4.40 0.09
N TYR A 108 11.69 3.15 -0.33
CA TYR A 108 10.63 2.29 0.17
C TYR A 108 10.71 2.12 1.70
N LEU A 109 11.89 1.79 2.23
CA LEU A 109 12.12 1.62 3.66
C LEU A 109 11.94 2.92 4.44
N ALA A 110 12.34 4.06 3.87
CA ALA A 110 12.12 5.37 4.49
C ALA A 110 10.62 5.67 4.64
N ILE A 111 9.82 5.43 3.60
CA ILE A 111 8.36 5.60 3.65
C ILE A 111 7.73 4.61 4.63
N LEU A 112 8.13 3.34 4.58
CA LEU A 112 7.65 2.31 5.50
C LEU A 112 7.96 2.68 6.96
N GLY A 113 9.19 3.13 7.23
CA GLY A 113 9.63 3.60 8.53
C GLY A 113 8.82 4.80 9.01
N ALA A 114 8.60 5.80 8.14
CA ALA A 114 7.75 6.94 8.46
C ALA A 114 6.31 6.53 8.80
N CYS A 115 5.73 5.59 8.06
CA CYS A 115 4.42 5.01 8.38
C CYS A 115 4.44 4.29 9.73
N CYS A 116 5.45 3.45 10.00
CA CYS A 116 5.57 2.72 11.27
C CYS A 116 5.70 3.67 12.46
N VAL A 117 6.53 4.71 12.36
CA VAL A 117 6.70 5.73 13.39
C VAL A 117 5.39 6.49 13.60
N GLY A 118 4.71 6.88 12.52
CA GLY A 118 3.40 7.54 12.59
C GLY A 118 2.37 6.70 13.35
N TYR A 119 2.28 5.40 13.03
CA TYR A 119 1.41 4.46 13.75
C TYR A 119 1.82 4.25 15.21
N GLN A 120 3.12 4.21 15.50
CA GLN A 120 3.61 4.04 16.87
C GLN A 120 3.30 5.27 17.75
N ILE A 121 3.40 6.48 17.19
CA ILE A 121 2.99 7.72 17.86
C ILE A 121 1.47 7.73 18.08
N TYR A 122 0.69 7.36 17.06
CA TYR A 122 -0.77 7.25 17.16
C TYR A 122 -1.16 6.26 18.27
N PHE A 123 -0.61 5.05 18.24
CA PHE A 123 -0.88 4.01 19.22
C PHE A 123 -0.49 4.45 20.63
N ARG A 124 0.67 5.08 20.83
CA ARG A 124 1.07 5.61 22.15
C ARG A 124 0.08 6.63 22.71
N ARG A 125 -0.48 7.50 21.85
CA ARG A 125 -1.53 8.44 22.28
C ARG A 125 -2.81 7.71 22.67
N THR A 126 -3.21 6.68 21.93
CA THR A 126 -4.42 5.91 22.22
C THR A 126 -4.25 4.97 23.41
N SER A 127 -3.10 4.31 23.57
CA SER A 127 -2.80 3.41 24.69
C SER A 127 -2.59 4.14 26.00
N GLY A 128 -1.99 5.35 25.97
CA GLY A 128 -1.95 6.23 27.13
C GLY A 128 -3.34 6.61 27.64
N SER A 129 -4.33 6.69 26.73
CA SER A 129 -5.74 6.86 27.11
C SER A 129 -6.33 5.59 27.72
N PHE A 130 -5.93 4.40 27.28
CA PHE A 130 -6.42 3.13 27.82
C PHE A 130 -5.84 2.83 29.21
N ASP A 131 -4.53 3.03 29.42
CA ASP A 131 -3.94 2.89 30.75
C ASP A 131 -4.49 3.92 31.74
N ALA A 132 -4.71 5.16 31.28
CA ALA A 132 -5.39 6.18 32.09
C ALA A 132 -6.84 5.78 32.42
N ALA A 133 -7.58 5.23 31.46
CA ALA A 133 -8.94 4.74 31.69
C ALA A 133 -8.98 3.51 32.61
N LEU A 134 -8.01 2.59 32.50
CA LEU A 134 -7.89 1.43 33.38
C LEU A 134 -7.53 1.84 34.81
N LYS A 135 -6.69 2.87 34.96
CA LYS A 135 -6.31 3.43 36.26
C LYS A 135 -7.49 4.15 36.92
N ASP A 136 -8.27 4.92 36.15
CA ASP A 136 -9.52 5.53 36.63
C ASP A 136 -10.54 4.46 37.04
N TYR A 137 -10.61 3.34 36.29
CA TYR A 137 -11.49 2.22 36.61
C TYR A 137 -11.06 1.48 37.90
N HIS A 138 -9.77 1.25 38.10
CA HIS A 138 -9.24 0.69 39.35
C HIS A 138 -9.48 1.62 40.55
N GLN A 139 -9.27 2.94 40.36
CA GLN A 139 -9.58 3.94 41.39
C GLN A 139 -11.07 3.98 41.76
N ARG A 140 -11.97 3.84 40.77
CA ARG A 140 -13.43 3.76 41.02
C ARG A 140 -13.86 2.47 41.71
N MET A 141 -13.16 1.36 41.48
CA MET A 141 -13.44 0.07 42.12
C MET A 141 -12.72 -0.14 43.47
N GLY A 142 -11.93 0.82 43.94
CA GLY A 142 -11.32 0.78 45.27
C GLY A 142 -10.38 -0.41 45.49
N ARG A 143 -9.60 -0.79 44.47
CA ARG A 143 -8.45 -1.70 44.61
C ARG A 143 -7.17 -0.98 44.23
#